data_AF-A0A920LPR4-F1
#
_entry.id   AF-A0A920LPR4-F1
#
_cell.length_a   1.000
_cell.length_b   1.000
_cell.length_c   1.000
_cell.angle_alpha   90.00
_cell.angle_beta   90.00
_cell.angle_gamma   90.00
#
_symmetry.space_group_name_H-M   'P 1'
#
loop_
_entity.id
_entity.type
_entity.pdbx_description
1 polymer ?
#
loop_
_entity_poly.entity_id
_entity_poly.type
_entity_poly.pdbx_seq_one_letter_code
_entity_poly.pdbx_strand_id
1 'polypeptide(L)'
;MLELSSYQLETTPSLRADIAMLLNITPDHLARHGGMEGYVAAKARILDAAGAEGLVVIGTGPHLDPLADARRKAGGKVSIINPADAPATIAGVASLAGPHNAENAAAAPHALPRSASRRTRSPRAWPVLPGCRTGCRPSLLMAAFPL
;
A
#
# COMPACT_ATOMS: atom_id res chain seq x y z
N MET A 1 -10.09 -5.15 0.21
CA MET A 1 -8.68 -5.06 0.63
C MET A 1 -7.95 -6.22 -0.01
N LEU A 2 -6.83 -5.98 -0.67
CA LEU A 2 -6.00 -7.02 -1.27
C LEU A 2 -4.62 -6.99 -0.62
N GLU A 3 -4.11 -8.17 -0.28
CA GLU A 3 -2.75 -8.38 0.16
C GLU A 3 -1.92 -8.94 -1.00
N LEU A 4 -0.77 -8.31 -1.28
CA LEU A 4 0.07 -8.69 -2.42
C LEU A 4 1.50 -9.00 -2.00
N SER A 5 1.96 -10.18 -2.41
CA SER A 5 3.35 -10.58 -2.38
C SER A 5 4.18 -9.82 -3.43
N SER A 6 5.51 -9.88 -3.31
CA SER A 6 6.44 -9.35 -4.32
C SER A 6 6.21 -9.97 -5.71
N TYR A 7 5.87 -11.27 -5.76
CA TYR A 7 5.60 -11.98 -7.02
C TYR A 7 4.35 -11.46 -7.71
N GLN A 8 3.28 -11.21 -6.95
CA GLN A 8 2.05 -10.69 -7.52
C GLN A 8 2.25 -9.27 -8.06
N LEU A 9 2.95 -8.41 -7.32
CA LEU A 9 3.27 -7.05 -7.76
C LEU A 9 4.08 -6.99 -9.06
N GLU A 10 4.96 -7.97 -9.30
CA GLU A 10 5.68 -8.11 -10.57
C GLU A 10 4.75 -8.41 -11.75
N THR A 11 3.71 -9.22 -11.51
CA THR A 11 2.79 -9.70 -12.55
C THR A 11 1.58 -8.80 -12.77
N THR A 12 1.41 -7.74 -11.97
CA THR A 12 0.22 -6.86 -12.03
C THR A 12 0.55 -5.38 -12.32
N PRO A 13 1.22 -5.04 -13.44
CA PRO A 13 1.65 -3.67 -13.73
C PRO A 13 0.50 -2.70 -14.04
N SER A 14 -0.67 -3.23 -14.41
CA SER A 14 -1.88 -2.44 -14.69
C SER A 14 -2.77 -2.22 -13.46
N LEU A 15 -2.37 -2.74 -12.30
CA LEU A 15 -3.11 -2.60 -11.06
C LEU A 15 -3.23 -1.13 -10.65
N ARG A 16 -4.42 -0.73 -10.20
CA ARG A 16 -4.67 0.63 -9.74
C ARG A 16 -5.47 0.62 -8.44
N ALA A 17 -4.98 1.38 -7.47
CA ALA A 17 -5.53 1.52 -6.14
C ALA A 17 -5.77 3.01 -5.83
N ASP A 18 -6.79 3.32 -5.04
CA ASP A 18 -6.93 4.68 -4.51
C ASP A 18 -6.01 4.88 -3.30
N ILE A 19 -5.70 3.78 -2.59
CA ILE A 19 -4.81 3.74 -1.43
C ILE A 19 -3.89 2.52 -1.56
N ALA A 20 -2.58 2.75 -1.51
CA ALA A 20 -1.55 1.72 -1.49
C ALA A 20 -0.79 1.76 -0.16
N MET A 21 -0.48 0.61 0.42
CA MET A 21 0.17 0.49 1.72
C MET A 21 1.41 -0.40 1.62
N LEU A 22 2.56 0.13 2.06
CA LEU A 22 3.82 -0.62 2.17
C LEU A 22 4.40 -0.37 3.56
N LEU A 23 4.14 -1.27 4.50
CA LEU A 23 4.32 -0.96 5.92
C LEU A 23 5.72 -1.30 6.43
N ASN A 24 6.27 -2.42 6.01
CA ASN A 24 7.61 -2.85 6.41
C ASN A 24 8.22 -3.72 5.31
N ILE A 25 9.55 -3.82 5.32
CA ILE A 25 10.31 -4.68 4.41
C ILE A 25 11.38 -5.40 5.24
N THR A 26 11.21 -6.70 5.38
CA THR A 26 12.16 -7.62 5.99
C THR A 26 12.67 -8.63 4.94
N PRO A 27 13.90 -9.13 5.05
CA PRO A 27 14.46 -10.09 4.10
C PRO A 27 13.56 -11.30 3.87
N ASP A 28 13.13 -11.49 2.64
CA ASP A 28 12.39 -12.67 2.19
C ASP A 28 12.70 -12.93 0.70
N HIS A 29 12.77 -14.19 0.31
CA HIS A 29 13.03 -14.63 -1.06
C HIS A 29 14.18 -13.90 -1.80
N LEU A 30 15.23 -13.48 -1.10
CA LEU A 30 16.29 -12.62 -1.66
C LEU A 30 17.00 -13.22 -2.89
N ALA A 31 17.20 -14.54 -2.91
CA ALA A 31 17.84 -15.22 -4.05
C ALA A 31 17.06 -15.02 -5.36
N ARG A 32 15.72 -14.93 -5.31
CA ARG A 32 14.88 -14.67 -6.48
C ARG A 32 14.98 -13.23 -6.98
N HIS A 33 15.19 -12.30 -6.05
CA HIS A 33 15.20 -10.87 -6.34
C HIS A 33 16.60 -10.30 -6.54
N GLY A 34 17.65 -11.13 -6.50
CA GLY A 34 19.02 -10.65 -6.63
C GLY A 34 19.48 -9.82 -5.42
N GLY A 35 18.93 -10.11 -4.23
CA GLY A 35 19.25 -9.40 -2.99
C GLY A 35 18.18 -8.40 -2.55
N MET A 36 18.53 -7.60 -1.54
CA MET A 36 17.57 -6.72 -0.87
C MET A 36 17.06 -5.61 -1.80
N GLU A 37 17.93 -5.05 -2.63
CA GLU A 37 17.58 -3.97 -3.55
C GLU A 37 16.50 -4.39 -4.54
N GLY A 38 16.62 -5.58 -5.15
CA GLY A 38 15.60 -6.08 -6.07
C GLY A 38 14.30 -6.45 -5.36
N TYR A 39 14.36 -6.92 -4.12
CA TYR A 39 13.16 -7.21 -3.33
C TYR A 39 12.40 -5.94 -2.97
N VAL A 40 13.12 -4.90 -2.55
CA VAL A 40 12.57 -3.56 -2.31
C VAL A 40 11.96 -3.01 -3.59
N ALA A 41 12.66 -3.09 -4.73
CA ALA A 41 12.15 -2.65 -6.02
C ALA A 41 10.86 -3.41 -6.41
N ALA A 42 10.79 -4.72 -6.12
CA ALA A 42 9.60 -5.52 -6.39
C ALA A 42 8.40 -5.07 -5.57
N LYS A 43 8.56 -4.83 -4.26
CA LYS A 43 7.48 -4.32 -3.41
C LYS A 43 7.13 -2.86 -3.69
N ALA A 44 8.11 -2.03 -4.07
CA ALA A 44 7.91 -0.61 -4.36
C ALA A 44 6.94 -0.36 -5.52
N ARG A 45 6.74 -1.33 -6.42
CA ARG A 45 5.71 -1.28 -7.49
C ARG A 45 4.29 -1.02 -6.97
N ILE A 46 4.01 -1.32 -5.70
CA ILE A 46 2.72 -0.99 -5.07
C ILE A 46 2.47 0.54 -5.02
N LEU A 47 3.51 1.37 -5.00
CA LEU A 47 3.39 2.83 -5.05
C LEU A 47 2.84 3.29 -6.41
N ASP A 48 3.23 2.63 -7.50
CA ASP A 48 2.74 2.95 -8.85
C ASP A 48 1.25 2.62 -8.99
N ALA A 49 0.76 1.62 -8.24
CA ALA A 49 -0.65 1.28 -8.23
C ALA A 49 -1.52 2.45 -7.71
N ALA A 50 -1.04 3.23 -6.76
CA ALA A 50 -1.75 4.44 -6.28
C ALA A 50 -1.90 5.51 -7.38
N GLY A 51 -0.97 5.57 -8.33
CA GLY A 51 -0.89 6.62 -9.32
C GLY A 51 -0.68 8.01 -8.72
N ALA A 52 -0.77 9.07 -9.54
CA ALA A 52 -0.45 10.43 -9.11
C ALA A 52 -1.35 10.93 -7.96
N GLU A 53 -2.64 10.63 -8.02
CA GLU A 53 -3.65 11.14 -7.08
C GLU A 53 -3.89 10.26 -5.85
N GLY A 54 -3.46 9.00 -5.89
CA GLY A 54 -3.69 8.03 -4.82
C GLY A 54 -2.81 8.29 -3.60
N LEU A 55 -3.33 7.88 -2.44
CA LEU A 55 -2.61 7.93 -1.18
C LEU A 55 -1.67 6.74 -1.07
N VAL A 56 -0.41 6.99 -0.74
CA VAL A 56 0.53 5.97 -0.28
C VAL A 56 0.60 6.06 1.24
N VAL A 57 0.32 4.96 1.94
CA VAL A 57 0.60 4.78 3.36
C VAL A 57 1.89 3.97 3.45
N ILE A 58 2.87 4.48 4.16
CA ILE A 58 4.19 3.85 4.22
C ILE A 58 4.69 3.86 5.65
N GLY A 59 5.30 2.76 6.08
CA GLY A 59 6.00 2.75 7.37
C GLY A 59 7.34 3.49 7.27
N THR A 60 8.13 3.37 8.33
CA THR A 60 9.47 3.97 8.43
C THR A 60 10.56 2.91 8.35
N GLY A 61 11.74 3.28 7.87
CA GLY A 61 12.93 2.43 7.89
C GLY A 61 13.82 2.60 6.68
N PRO A 62 15.03 2.01 6.68
CA PRO A 62 16.08 2.30 5.70
C PRO A 62 15.69 2.02 4.24
N HIS A 63 14.73 1.12 4.02
CA HIS A 63 14.23 0.78 2.69
C HIS A 63 12.94 1.53 2.30
N LEU A 64 12.25 2.13 3.27
CA LEU A 64 10.98 2.80 3.09
C LEU A 64 11.11 4.32 3.05
N ASP A 65 11.99 4.88 3.87
CA ASP A 65 12.21 6.33 3.96
C ASP A 65 12.59 6.93 2.58
N PRO A 66 13.51 6.32 1.79
CA PRO A 66 13.82 6.83 0.46
C PRO A 66 12.63 6.78 -0.50
N LEU A 67 11.74 5.78 -0.37
CA LEU A 67 10.54 5.65 -1.21
C LEU A 67 9.49 6.71 -0.84
N ALA A 68 9.32 6.98 0.46
CA ALA A 68 8.44 8.03 0.96
C ALA A 68 8.91 9.41 0.45
N ASP A 69 10.21 9.69 0.55
CA ASP A 69 10.81 10.94 0.09
C ASP A 69 10.72 11.11 -1.42
N ALA A 70 11.00 10.06 -2.19
CA ALA A 70 10.84 10.07 -3.64
C ALA A 70 9.40 10.39 -4.05
N ARG A 71 8.40 9.76 -3.41
CA ARG A 71 6.98 10.01 -3.68
C ARG A 71 6.57 11.44 -3.33
N ARG A 72 7.05 11.98 -2.19
CA ARG A 72 6.82 13.38 -1.79
C ARG A 72 7.43 14.36 -2.78
N LYS A 73 8.68 14.14 -3.19
CA LYS A 73 9.39 14.96 -4.19
C LYS A 73 8.67 14.98 -5.54
N ALA A 74 8.01 13.89 -5.90
CA ALA A 74 7.16 13.79 -7.09
C ALA A 74 5.76 14.44 -6.92
N GLY A 75 5.49 15.14 -5.81
CA GLY A 75 4.19 15.78 -5.53
C GLY A 75 3.10 14.80 -5.08
N GLY A 76 3.48 13.60 -4.66
CA GLY A 76 2.56 12.55 -4.25
C GLY A 76 2.00 12.69 -2.85
N LYS A 77 0.79 12.15 -2.64
CA LYS A 77 0.20 12.03 -1.30
C LYS A 77 0.82 10.86 -0.56
N VAL A 78 1.46 11.14 0.57
CA VAL A 78 2.10 10.14 1.44
C VAL A 78 1.63 10.34 2.87
N SER A 79 1.25 9.26 3.54
CA SER A 79 1.05 9.19 4.99
C SER A 79 2.10 8.25 5.57
N ILE A 80 2.92 8.76 6.48
CA ILE A 80 3.87 7.93 7.23
C ILE A 80 3.15 7.39 8.46
N ILE A 81 3.35 6.11 8.77
CA ILE A 81 2.88 5.49 10.01
C ILE A 81 4.06 4.95 10.82
N ASN A 82 3.92 4.91 12.13
CA ASN A 82 4.85 4.28 13.05
C ASN A 82 4.13 3.18 13.85
N PRO A 83 4.84 2.12 14.28
CA PRO A 83 4.28 1.13 15.21
C PRO A 83 3.70 1.75 16.49
N ALA A 84 4.27 2.87 16.94
CA ALA A 84 3.79 3.62 18.11
C ALA A 84 2.41 4.26 17.91
N ASP A 85 1.94 4.40 16.66
CA ASP A 85 0.62 4.95 16.33
C ASP A 85 -0.50 3.88 16.43
N ALA A 86 -0.14 2.64 16.79
CA ALA A 86 -1.10 1.56 16.95
C ALA A 86 -2.13 1.87 18.06
N PRO A 87 -3.41 1.54 17.86
CA PRO A 87 -4.46 1.85 18.82
C PRO A 87 -4.24 1.08 20.13
N ALA A 88 -4.42 1.76 21.27
CA ALA A 88 -4.25 1.16 22.60
C ALA A 88 -5.12 -0.09 22.84
N THR A 89 -6.17 -0.30 22.05
CA THR A 89 -7.03 -1.48 22.09
C THR A 89 -6.31 -2.79 21.74
N ILE A 90 -5.17 -2.75 21.05
CA ILE A 90 -4.36 -3.95 20.80
C ILE A 90 -3.35 -4.22 21.93
N ALA A 91 -3.12 -3.25 22.82
CA ALA A 91 -2.18 -3.41 23.93
C ALA A 91 -2.69 -4.49 24.88
N GLY A 92 -1.86 -5.51 25.13
CA GLY A 92 -2.22 -6.65 25.98
C GLY A 92 -2.88 -7.83 25.26
N VAL A 93 -3.16 -7.72 23.95
CA VAL A 93 -3.60 -8.87 23.15
C VAL A 93 -2.37 -9.67 22.71
N ALA A 94 -2.09 -10.78 23.40
CA ALA A 94 -0.87 -11.57 23.20
C ALA A 94 -0.66 -12.01 21.74
N SER A 95 -1.74 -12.37 21.02
CA SER A 95 -1.67 -12.80 19.61
C SER A 95 -1.36 -11.66 18.64
N LEU A 96 -1.51 -10.40 19.06
CA LEU A 96 -1.19 -9.20 18.27
C LEU A 96 0.10 -8.53 18.76
N ALA A 97 0.85 -9.17 19.65
CA ALA A 97 2.13 -8.64 20.09
C ALA A 97 3.14 -8.61 18.92
N GLY A 98 3.98 -7.57 18.88
CA GLY A 98 5.08 -7.44 17.94
C GLY A 98 4.98 -6.22 17.01
N PRO A 99 6.13 -5.77 16.47
CA PRO A 99 6.21 -4.54 15.68
C PRO A 99 5.39 -4.59 14.38
N HIS A 100 5.39 -5.74 13.68
CA HIS A 100 4.61 -5.90 12.44
C HIS A 100 3.10 -5.74 12.68
N ASN A 101 2.57 -6.36 13.74
CA ASN A 101 1.15 -6.24 14.09
C ASN A 101 0.78 -4.80 14.47
N ALA A 102 1.68 -4.10 15.18
CA ALA A 102 1.51 -2.70 15.52
C ALA A 102 1.47 -1.81 14.26
N GLU A 103 2.34 -2.05 13.28
CA GLU A 103 2.31 -1.33 12.00
C GLU A 103 1.01 -1.61 11.23
N ASN A 104 0.58 -2.87 11.17
CA ASN A 104 -0.69 -3.26 10.52
C ASN A 104 -1.87 -2.54 11.16
N ALA A 105 -1.88 -2.46 12.49
CA ALA A 105 -2.92 -1.77 13.25
C ALA A 105 -2.85 -0.24 13.09
N ALA A 106 -1.66 0.34 13.03
CA ALA A 106 -1.45 1.76 12.74
C ALA A 106 -1.91 2.14 11.32
N ALA A 107 -1.84 1.23 10.35
CA ALA A 107 -2.33 1.45 8.99
C ALA A 107 -3.86 1.37 8.87
N ALA A 108 -4.53 0.62 9.74
CA ALA A 108 -5.95 0.31 9.62
C ALA A 108 -6.88 1.54 9.51
N PRO A 109 -6.66 2.67 10.21
CA PRO A 109 -7.48 3.87 10.02
C PRO A 109 -7.42 4.45 8.59
N HIS A 110 -6.31 4.24 7.89
CA HIS A 110 -6.16 4.68 6.50
C HIS A 110 -6.87 3.75 5.51
N ALA A 111 -7.25 2.54 5.93
CA ALA A 111 -7.99 1.57 5.13
C ALA A 111 -9.47 1.97 4.93
N LEU A 112 -9.98 2.82 5.81
CA LEU A 112 -11.39 3.19 5.84
C LEU A 112 -11.70 4.20 4.73
N PRO A 113 -12.82 4.04 4.01
CA PRO A 113 -13.23 5.01 3.01
C PRO A 113 -13.46 6.36 3.69
N ARG A 114 -12.60 7.35 3.39
CA ARG A 114 -12.89 8.74 3.73
C ARG A 114 -14.15 9.12 2.95
N SER A 115 -15.16 9.62 3.64
CA SER A 115 -16.47 9.97 3.07
C SER A 115 -16.30 10.56 1.67
N ALA A 116 -16.78 9.83 0.67
CA ALA A 116 -16.58 10.17 -0.73
C ALA A 116 -17.27 11.51 -1.01
N SER A 117 -16.50 12.60 -1.11
CA SER A 117 -16.96 13.72 -1.92
C SER A 117 -17.13 13.16 -3.34
N ARG A 118 -18.37 13.04 -3.82
CA ARG A 118 -18.67 12.61 -5.19
C ARG A 118 -17.94 13.55 -6.16
N ARG A 119 -16.72 13.20 -6.58
CA ARG A 119 -16.06 13.87 -7.71
C ARG A 119 -16.52 13.15 -8.97
N THR A 120 -17.54 13.72 -9.62
CA THR A 120 -17.82 13.44 -11.03
C THR A 120 -16.60 13.88 -11.86
N ARG A 121 -15.85 12.95 -12.45
CA ARG A 121 -14.82 13.27 -13.43
C ARG A 121 -14.94 12.36 -14.65
N SER A 122 -14.81 13.01 -15.81
CA SER A 122 -15.02 12.56 -17.19
C SER A 122 -14.42 11.19 -17.54
N PRO A 123 -15.07 10.40 -18.43
CA PRO A 123 -14.68 9.03 -18.76
C PRO A 123 -13.46 9.04 -19.70
N ARG A 124 -12.27 8.71 -19.17
CA ARG A 124 -11.25 8.03 -19.98
C ARG A 124 -11.40 6.53 -19.73
N ALA A 125 -11.71 5.82 -20.80
CA ALA A 125 -12.16 4.43 -20.80
C ALA A 125 -11.12 3.48 -20.18
N TRP A 126 -11.60 2.66 -19.25
CA TRP A 126 -10.91 1.46 -18.78
C TRP A 126 -11.42 0.27 -19.60
N PRO A 127 -10.59 -0.71 -19.97
CA PRO A 127 -11.10 -1.96 -20.52
C PRO A 127 -11.98 -2.63 -19.45
N VAL A 128 -13.27 -2.67 -19.76
CA VAL A 128 -14.34 -3.15 -18.89
C VAL A 128 -14.26 -4.67 -18.81
N LEU A 129 -14.01 -5.23 -17.62
CA LEU A 129 -14.30 -6.64 -17.36
C LEU A 129 -15.81 -6.86 -17.56
N PRO A 130 -16.26 -7.92 -18.27
CA PRO A 130 -17.68 -8.08 -18.59
C PRO A 130 -18.50 -8.24 -17.30
N GLY A 131 -19.33 -7.25 -16.99
CA GLY A 131 -20.26 -7.27 -15.86
C GLY A 131 -20.27 -6.01 -14.97
N CYS A 132 -19.31 -5.10 -15.09
CA CYS A 132 -19.24 -3.92 -14.22
C CYS A 132 -19.87 -2.67 -14.88
N ARG A 133 -20.99 -2.16 -14.35
CA ARG A 133 -21.62 -0.92 -14.81
C ARG A 133 -20.69 0.28 -14.57
N THR A 134 -20.70 1.20 -15.53
CA THR A 134 -19.83 2.37 -15.65
C THR A 134 -19.79 3.26 -14.40
N GLY A 135 -18.59 3.75 -14.05
CA GLY A 135 -18.41 4.91 -13.17
C GLY A 135 -17.95 4.65 -11.73
N CYS A 136 -17.83 3.40 -11.28
CA CYS A 136 -17.24 3.09 -9.98
C CYS A 136 -15.82 2.56 -10.15
N ARG A 137 -14.81 3.35 -9.75
CA ARG A 137 -13.55 2.76 -9.29
C ARG A 137 -13.90 2.04 -7.97
N PRO A 138 -13.72 0.72 -7.84
CA PRO A 138 -13.74 0.14 -6.51
C PRO A 138 -12.63 0.83 -5.72
N SER A 139 -12.96 1.32 -4.52
CA SER A 139 -11.98 1.85 -3.58
C SER A 139 -11.06 0.72 -3.17
N LEU A 140 -10.05 0.47 -4.00
CA LEU A 140 -9.16 -0.66 -3.84
C LEU A 140 -8.04 -0.23 -2.91
N LEU A 141 -8.05 -0.83 -1.74
CA LEU A 141 -7.03 -0.74 -0.73
C LEU A 141 -6.07 -1.91 -0.88
N MET A 142 -4.78 -1.60 -0.97
CA MET A 142 -3.70 -2.57 -1.15
C MET A 142 -2.73 -2.53 0.02
N ALA A 143 -2.36 -3.68 0.57
CA ALA A 143 -1.28 -3.79 1.54
C ALA A 143 -0.27 -4.86 1.09
N ALA A 144 1.02 -4.57 1.20
CA ALA A 144 2.07 -5.56 1.06
C ALA A 144 2.70 -5.78 2.44
N PHE A 145 2.31 -6.86 3.11
CA PHE A 145 2.98 -7.34 4.31
C PHE A 145 4.08 -8.35 3.93
N PRO A 146 5.14 -8.52 4.72
CA PRO A 146 5.88 -9.77 4.75
C PRO A 146 5.01 -10.81 5.47
N LEU A 147 5.01 -12.02 4.94
CA LEU A 147 4.50 -13.17 5.69
C LEU A 147 5.54 -13.60 6.73
#